data_AF-A0AA38G7B2-F1
#
_entry.id   AF-A0AA38G7B2-F1
#
_cell.length_a   1.000
_cell.length_b   1.000
_cell.length_c   1.000
_cell.angle_alpha   90.00
_cell.angle_beta   90.00
_cell.angle_gamma   90.00
#
_symmetry.space_group_name_H-M   'P 1'
#
loop_
_entity.id
_entity.type
_entity.pdbx_description
1 polymer ?
#
loop_
_entity_poly.entity_id
_entity_poly.type
_entity_poly.pdbx_seq_one_letter_code
_entity_poly.pdbx_strand_id
1 'polypeptide(L)'
;VHRPTGPYPSSEYEHSSIPATIKKMFNLTANFLTHRDAWAATFEGVVSHRDTPRTDCPEILPDVTKASRGRTADEEAELSEFQREILQLAAVVSGDDALNSFPEQIGKRMRVKEAQRYSENAMK
;
A
#
# COMPACT_ATOMS: atom_id res chain seq x y z
N VAL A 1 13.22 12.37 -15.52
CA VAL A 1 14.06 11.74 -14.46
C VAL A 1 13.60 10.31 -14.32
N HIS A 2 14.36 9.33 -14.85
CA HIS A 2 13.91 7.92 -14.86
C HIS A 2 14.81 6.98 -14.06
N ARG A 3 16.04 7.40 -13.73
CA ARG A 3 16.93 6.66 -12.84
C ARG A 3 17.43 7.57 -11.72
N PRO A 4 17.57 7.03 -10.50
CA PRO A 4 18.15 7.77 -9.39
C PRO A 4 19.66 7.98 -9.55
N THR A 5 20.16 9.00 -8.87
CA THR A 5 21.56 9.08 -8.46
C THR A 5 21.60 8.82 -6.96
N GLY A 6 22.28 7.77 -6.53
CA GLY A 6 22.36 7.38 -5.13
C GLY A 6 23.80 7.16 -4.65
N PRO A 7 23.98 6.80 -3.37
CA PRO A 7 25.30 6.54 -2.80
C PRO A 7 26.03 5.36 -3.45
N TYR A 8 25.30 4.45 -4.12
CA TYR A 8 25.85 3.31 -4.84
C TYR A 8 25.32 3.25 -6.28
N PRO A 9 26.05 2.61 -7.22
CA PRO A 9 25.56 2.41 -8.59
C PRO A 9 24.28 1.56 -8.68
N SER A 10 24.00 0.75 -7.65
CA SER A 10 22.80 -0.07 -7.53
C SER A 10 21.66 0.60 -6.82
N SER A 11 21.86 1.79 -6.23
CA SER A 11 20.82 2.50 -5.48
C SER A 11 19.58 2.73 -6.33
N GLU A 12 18.40 2.46 -5.78
CA GLU A 12 17.11 2.71 -6.43
C GLU A 12 16.23 3.65 -5.61
N TYR A 13 15.16 4.15 -6.24
CA TYR A 13 14.07 4.79 -5.53
C TYR A 13 13.18 3.73 -4.88
N GLU A 14 12.99 3.82 -3.57
CA GLU A 14 12.08 2.97 -2.81
C GLU A 14 11.54 3.71 -1.58
N HIS A 15 10.76 3.06 -0.71
CA HIS A 15 10.23 3.71 0.49
C HIS A 15 11.32 4.30 1.39
N SER A 16 12.45 3.63 1.51
CA SER A 16 13.60 4.09 2.32
C SER A 16 14.27 5.35 1.74
N SER A 17 13.97 5.72 0.48
CA SER A 17 14.37 7.01 -0.09
C SER A 17 13.78 8.19 0.66
N ILE A 18 12.62 8.06 1.31
CA ILE A 18 11.99 9.14 2.08
C ILE A 18 12.89 9.55 3.27
N PRO A 19 13.22 8.67 4.24
CA PRO A 19 14.10 9.04 5.34
C PRO A 19 15.51 9.41 4.88
N ALA A 20 16.04 8.75 3.84
CA ALA A 20 17.34 9.11 3.25
C ALA A 20 17.35 10.56 2.71
N THR A 21 16.26 10.97 2.07
CA THR A 21 16.09 12.34 1.54
C THR A 21 16.06 13.36 2.66
N ILE A 22 15.27 13.11 3.71
CA ILE A 22 15.18 14.01 4.87
C ILE A 22 16.55 14.17 5.53
N LYS A 23 17.24 13.06 5.77
CA LYS A 23 18.59 13.06 6.35
C LYS A 23 19.55 13.93 5.52
N LYS A 24 19.52 13.80 4.19
CA LYS A 24 20.37 14.59 3.28
C LYS A 24 19.97 16.07 3.24
N MET A 25 18.70 16.38 3.04
CA MET A 25 18.20 17.76 2.91
C MET A 25 18.44 18.60 4.17
N PHE A 26 18.30 18.00 5.35
CA PHE A 26 18.47 18.69 6.63
C PHE A 26 19.84 18.46 7.27
N ASN A 27 20.77 17.82 6.55
CA ASN A 27 22.12 17.51 7.02
C ASN A 27 22.14 16.85 8.43
N LEU A 28 21.28 15.86 8.64
CA LEU A 28 21.15 15.22 9.95
C LEU A 28 22.38 14.34 10.23
N THR A 29 23.00 14.54 11.39
CA THR A 29 24.22 13.85 11.81
C THR A 29 23.98 12.47 12.42
N ALA A 30 22.75 12.18 12.84
CA ALA A 30 22.35 10.87 13.35
C ALA A 30 22.59 9.77 12.30
N ASN A 31 22.88 8.54 12.72
CA ASN A 31 23.07 7.42 11.79
C ASN A 31 21.80 7.14 10.95
N PHE A 32 21.97 6.42 9.84
CA PHE A 32 20.83 5.83 9.11
C PHE A 32 20.07 4.85 10.01
N LEU A 33 18.77 4.74 9.79
CA LEU A 33 17.91 3.86 10.60
C LEU A 33 18.14 2.39 10.26
N THR A 34 18.51 2.10 9.01
CA THR A 34 18.73 0.76 8.47
C THR A 34 19.86 0.77 7.43
N HIS A 35 20.24 -0.40 6.93
CA HIS A 35 21.10 -0.47 5.74
C HIS A 35 20.38 -0.05 4.46
N ARG A 36 19.06 -0.11 4.47
CA ARG A 36 18.22 0.12 3.30
C ARG A 36 18.09 1.60 2.97
N ASP A 37 17.87 2.47 3.96
CA ASP A 37 17.93 3.94 3.79
C ASP A 37 19.36 4.45 3.58
N ALA A 38 20.38 3.76 4.10
CA ALA A 38 21.78 4.07 3.76
C ALA A 38 22.11 3.80 2.28
N TRP A 39 21.46 2.82 1.66
CA TRP A 39 21.63 2.45 0.25
C TRP A 39 20.72 3.24 -0.69
N ALA A 40 19.50 3.58 -0.26
CA ALA A 40 18.48 4.17 -1.12
C ALA A 40 18.92 5.50 -1.74
N ALA A 41 18.48 5.74 -2.97
CA ALA A 41 18.65 7.04 -3.60
C ALA A 41 17.74 8.10 -2.97
N THR A 42 18.10 9.36 -3.10
CA THR A 42 17.39 10.49 -2.48
C THR A 42 16.61 11.32 -3.52
N PHE A 43 15.55 11.99 -3.09
CA PHE A 43 14.66 12.79 -3.92
C PHE A 43 15.04 14.28 -3.99
N GLU A 44 16.15 14.70 -3.39
CA GLU A 44 16.64 16.08 -3.40
C GLU A 44 16.78 16.62 -4.83
N GLY A 45 17.22 15.79 -5.78
CA GLY A 45 17.26 16.17 -7.19
C GLY A 45 15.88 16.60 -7.68
N VAL A 46 14.84 15.83 -7.36
CA VAL A 46 13.47 16.10 -7.80
C VAL A 46 12.88 17.35 -7.14
N VAL A 47 13.05 17.50 -5.82
CA VAL A 47 12.39 18.58 -5.05
C VAL A 47 13.16 19.90 -5.08
N SER A 48 14.47 19.88 -5.37
CA SER A 48 15.31 21.08 -5.42
C SER A 48 15.41 21.72 -6.81
N HIS A 49 14.72 21.18 -7.83
CA HIS A 49 14.72 21.76 -9.19
C HIS A 49 13.95 23.08 -9.32
N ARG A 50 13.20 23.49 -8.30
CA ARG A 50 12.36 24.69 -8.36
C ARG A 50 12.46 25.51 -7.08
N ASP A 51 12.58 26.83 -7.26
CA ASP A 51 12.54 27.78 -6.15
C ASP A 51 11.11 28.06 -5.66
N THR A 52 10.11 27.73 -6.48
CA THR A 52 8.69 27.94 -6.16
C THR A 52 7.86 26.68 -6.40
N PRO A 53 6.84 26.42 -5.56
CA PRO A 53 5.90 25.33 -5.77
C PRO A 53 5.26 25.35 -7.15
N ARG A 54 4.91 24.17 -7.65
CA ARG A 54 4.11 24.03 -8.88
C ARG A 54 2.67 24.45 -8.59
N THR A 55 2.10 25.26 -9.48
CA THR A 55 0.72 25.76 -9.39
C THR A 55 -0.20 25.11 -10.44
N ASP A 56 0.32 24.16 -11.21
CA ASP A 56 -0.37 23.44 -12.28
C ASP A 56 -0.90 22.07 -11.82
N CYS A 57 -0.94 21.81 -10.51
CA CYS A 57 -1.55 20.61 -9.96
C CYS A 57 -3.08 20.69 -10.11
N PRO A 58 -3.74 19.76 -10.82
CA PRO A 58 -5.19 19.77 -10.94
C PRO A 58 -5.82 19.49 -9.57
N GLU A 59 -6.59 20.45 -9.05
CA GLU A 59 -7.35 20.27 -7.81
C GLU A 59 -8.63 19.45 -8.03
N ILE A 60 -9.14 19.48 -9.26
CA ILE A 60 -10.33 18.74 -9.69
C ILE A 60 -9.91 17.83 -10.83
N LEU A 61 -10.02 16.53 -10.60
CA LEU A 61 -9.84 15.54 -11.66
C LEU A 61 -11.08 15.57 -12.58
N PRO A 62 -10.91 15.33 -13.89
CA PRO A 62 -12.04 15.23 -14.80
C PRO A 62 -12.96 14.08 -14.37
N ASP A 63 -14.26 14.22 -14.67
CA ASP A 63 -15.21 13.15 -14.44
C ASP A 63 -14.76 11.87 -15.14
N VAL A 64 -14.77 10.78 -14.38
CA VAL A 64 -14.41 9.45 -14.86
C VAL A 64 -15.52 8.97 -15.80
N THR A 65 -15.38 9.24 -17.10
CA THR A 65 -16.38 8.90 -18.13
C THR A 65 -16.57 7.40 -18.34
N LYS A 66 -15.65 6.57 -17.85
CA LYS A 66 -15.71 5.12 -17.90
C LYS A 66 -15.27 4.57 -16.55
N ALA A 67 -16.11 3.75 -15.93
CA ALA A 67 -15.72 3.02 -14.74
C ALA A 67 -14.39 2.28 -15.00
N SER A 68 -13.40 2.48 -14.11
CA SER A 68 -12.08 1.83 -14.22
C SER A 68 -12.18 0.30 -14.20
N ARG A 69 -13.31 -0.24 -13.74
CA ARG A 69 -13.69 -1.65 -13.85
C ARG A 69 -14.87 -1.77 -14.81
N GLY A 70 -14.76 -2.63 -15.82
CA GLY A 70 -15.85 -2.93 -16.76
C GLY A 70 -17.00 -3.74 -16.14
N ARG A 71 -16.94 -4.03 -14.84
CA ARG A 71 -17.94 -4.81 -14.10
C ARG A 71 -17.95 -4.37 -12.63
N THR A 72 -19.09 -4.49 -11.98
CA THR A 72 -19.23 -4.39 -10.51
C THR A 72 -18.62 -5.61 -9.83
N ALA A 73 -18.52 -5.57 -8.49
CA ALA A 73 -18.14 -6.76 -7.73
C ALA A 73 -19.16 -7.88 -7.98
N ASP A 74 -18.67 -9.11 -8.17
CA ASP A 74 -19.52 -10.29 -8.23
C ASP A 74 -19.82 -10.76 -6.81
N GLU A 75 -20.87 -10.22 -6.22
CA GLU A 75 -21.22 -10.47 -4.81
C GLU A 75 -21.55 -11.93 -4.52
N GLU A 76 -21.97 -12.68 -5.54
CA GLU A 76 -22.30 -14.12 -5.47
C GLU A 76 -21.13 -15.01 -5.91
N ALA A 77 -19.97 -14.45 -6.29
CA ALA A 77 -18.80 -15.25 -6.61
C ALA A 77 -18.26 -15.98 -5.38
N GLU A 78 -17.60 -17.11 -5.62
CA GLU A 78 -16.72 -17.72 -4.62
C GLU A 78 -15.52 -16.81 -4.37
N LEU A 79 -14.97 -16.89 -3.15
CA LEU A 79 -13.80 -16.10 -2.80
C LEU A 79 -12.57 -16.57 -3.59
N SER A 80 -11.74 -15.62 -4.02
CA SER A 80 -10.37 -15.93 -4.45
C SER A 80 -9.53 -16.43 -3.27
N GLU A 81 -8.38 -17.04 -3.55
CA GLU A 81 -7.43 -17.44 -2.51
C GLU A 81 -7.03 -16.26 -1.63
N PHE A 82 -6.62 -15.15 -2.24
CA PHE A 82 -6.26 -13.94 -1.52
C PHE A 82 -7.42 -13.38 -0.67
N GLN A 83 -8.65 -13.41 -1.17
CA GLN A 83 -9.81 -13.00 -0.37
C GLN A 83 -10.04 -13.91 0.84
N ARG A 84 -9.78 -15.22 0.71
CA ARG A 84 -9.83 -16.15 1.85
C ARG A 84 -8.72 -15.88 2.87
N GLU A 85 -7.52 -15.53 2.43
CA GLU A 85 -6.41 -15.17 3.33
C GLU A 85 -6.71 -13.89 4.12
N ILE A 86 -7.30 -12.87 3.48
CA ILE A 86 -7.76 -11.67 4.18
C ILE A 86 -8.84 -12.05 5.21
N LEU A 87 -9.79 -12.90 4.83
CA LEU A 87 -10.83 -13.35 5.73
C LEU A 87 -10.28 -14.15 6.92
N GLN A 88 -9.22 -14.94 6.70
CA GLN A 88 -8.51 -15.64 7.77
C GLN A 88 -7.97 -14.65 8.80
N LEU A 89 -7.36 -13.55 8.35
CA LEU A 89 -6.88 -12.51 9.24
C LEU A 89 -8.03 -11.86 10.01
N ALA A 90 -9.16 -11.58 9.35
CA ALA A 90 -10.35 -11.05 10.02
C ALA A 90 -10.91 -12.01 11.09
N ALA A 91 -10.84 -13.32 10.85
CA ALA A 91 -11.25 -14.33 11.83
C ALA A 91 -10.33 -14.34 13.06
N VAL A 92 -9.02 -14.20 12.88
CA VAL A 92 -8.06 -14.06 13.99
C VAL A 92 -8.33 -12.79 14.81
N VAL A 93 -8.59 -11.66 14.15
CA VAL A 93 -8.91 -10.40 14.84
C VAL A 93 -10.20 -10.53 15.67
N SER A 94 -11.17 -11.29 15.17
CA SER A 94 -12.44 -11.54 15.86
C SER A 94 -12.35 -12.60 16.97
N GLY A 95 -11.24 -13.34 17.05
CA GLY A 95 -11.08 -14.51 17.93
C GLY A 95 -11.86 -15.75 17.49
N ASP A 96 -12.34 -15.77 16.24
CA ASP A 96 -13.11 -16.88 15.64
C ASP A 96 -12.22 -17.93 14.99
N ASP A 97 -10.89 -17.76 14.98
CA ASP A 97 -9.92 -18.67 14.38
C ASP A 97 -9.74 -19.99 15.15
N ALA A 98 -10.07 -20.01 16.44
CA ALA A 98 -9.79 -21.12 17.35
C ALA A 98 -10.82 -22.29 17.33
N LEU A 99 -11.96 -22.16 16.62
CA LEU A 99 -13.11 -23.07 16.80
C LEU A 99 -13.61 -23.74 15.51
N ASN A 100 -12.76 -24.45 14.75
CA ASN A 100 -13.13 -25.28 13.57
C ASN A 100 -13.99 -24.59 12.48
N SER A 101 -14.18 -23.27 12.60
CA SER A 101 -15.03 -22.44 11.76
C SER A 101 -14.26 -22.06 10.51
N PHE A 102 -12.96 -21.77 10.60
CA PHE A 102 -12.09 -21.58 9.44
C PHE A 102 -11.33 -22.87 9.08
N PRO A 103 -11.20 -23.26 7.78
CA PRO A 103 -11.75 -22.59 6.59
C PRO A 103 -13.14 -23.10 6.16
N GLU A 104 -13.73 -24.09 6.85
CA GLU A 104 -14.90 -24.82 6.35
C GLU A 104 -16.23 -24.04 6.47
N GLN A 105 -16.46 -23.34 7.58
CA GLN A 105 -17.63 -22.49 7.79
C GLN A 105 -17.37 -21.02 7.39
N ILE A 106 -16.16 -20.52 7.65
CA ILE A 106 -15.66 -19.19 7.34
C ILE A 106 -14.64 -19.33 6.22
N GLY A 107 -14.89 -18.75 5.04
CA GLY A 107 -13.98 -18.79 3.90
C GLY A 107 -14.44 -19.69 2.75
N LYS A 108 -14.40 -21.03 2.89
CA LYS A 108 -14.66 -21.93 1.74
C LYS A 108 -16.08 -21.85 1.18
N ARG A 109 -17.07 -21.60 2.04
CA ARG A 109 -18.50 -21.61 1.65
C ARG A 109 -19.11 -20.23 1.49
N MET A 110 -18.33 -19.17 1.72
CA MET A 110 -18.83 -17.80 1.72
C MET A 110 -18.79 -17.20 0.31
N ARG A 111 -19.81 -16.40 0.00
CA ARG A 111 -19.81 -15.50 -1.15
C ARG A 111 -19.11 -14.18 -0.81
N VAL A 112 -18.67 -13.46 -1.83
CA VAL A 112 -17.97 -12.16 -1.68
C VAL A 112 -18.70 -11.20 -0.74
N LYS A 113 -20.03 -11.07 -0.86
CA LYS A 113 -20.83 -10.20 0.03
C LYS A 113 -20.79 -10.61 1.50
N GLU A 114 -20.76 -11.91 1.78
CA GLU A 114 -20.75 -12.45 3.14
C GLU A 114 -19.38 -12.22 3.78
N ALA A 115 -18.31 -12.44 3.02
CA ALA A 115 -16.93 -12.23 3.45
C ALA A 115 -16.64 -10.75 3.73
N GLN A 116 -17.17 -9.84 2.90
CA GLN A 116 -17.10 -8.40 3.16
C GLN A 116 -17.77 -8.06 4.48
N ARG A 117 -19.04 -8.47 4.67
CA ARG A 117 -19.80 -8.17 5.89
C ARG A 117 -19.12 -8.73 7.15
N TYR A 118 -18.55 -9.93 7.06
CA TYR A 118 -17.77 -10.52 8.15
C TYR A 118 -16.54 -9.66 8.48
N SER A 119 -15.76 -9.30 7.46
CA SER A 119 -14.55 -8.48 7.61
C SER A 119 -14.86 -7.09 8.20
N GLU A 120 -15.96 -6.45 7.79
CA GLU A 120 -16.38 -5.16 8.35
C GLU A 120 -16.78 -5.26 9.83
N ASN A 121 -17.35 -6.39 10.26
CA ASN A 121 -17.70 -6.59 11.66
C ASN A 121 -16.47 -6.94 12.51
N ALA A 122 -15.51 -7.68 11.97
CA ALA A 122 -14.25 -8.03 12.63
C ALA A 122 -13.39 -6.80 12.98
N MET A 123 -13.53 -5.72 12.20
CA MET A 123 -12.71 -4.51 12.32
C MET A 123 -13.38 -3.39 13.15
N LYS A 124 -14.54 -3.67 13.77
CA LYS A 124 -15.21 -2.76 14.70
C LYS A 124 -14.76 -3.02 16.14
#